data_AF-A0A0F2RNK6-F1
#
_entry.id   AF-A0A0F2RNK6-F1
#
_cell.length_a   1.000
_cell.length_b   1.000
_cell.length_c   1.000
_cell.angle_alpha   90.00
_cell.angle_beta   90.00
_cell.angle_gamma   90.00
#
_symmetry.space_group_name_H-M   'P 1'
#
loop_
_entity.id
_entity.type
_entity.pdbx_description
1 polymer ?
#
loop_
_entity_poly.entity_id
_entity_poly.type
_entity_poly.pdbx_seq_one_letter_code
_entity_poly.pdbx_strand_id
1 'polypeptide(L)'
;MRDIFDQDRPMTLGAVKLATAILGIGLVVSGLLVLLSSLLTLFNGHPLMALTKLVIGVSVLAFLFITVRLLGEILAALHRLNDRIVILGDDIRNPRRVTAAPADTAGD
;
A
#
# COMPACT_ATOMS: atom_id res chain seq x y z
N MET A 1 3.64 -28.22 -15.64
CA MET A 1 4.45 -27.38 -14.73
C MET A 1 5.11 -26.25 -15.51
N ARG A 2 4.31 -25.36 -16.11
CA ARG A 2 4.78 -24.12 -16.78
C ARG A 2 3.91 -22.91 -16.40
N ASP A 3 3.16 -23.02 -15.29
CA ASP A 3 2.21 -21.99 -14.85
C ASP A 3 2.67 -21.26 -13.57
N ILE A 4 3.88 -21.59 -13.08
CA ILE A 4 4.49 -20.91 -11.90
C ILE A 4 5.27 -19.66 -12.35
N PHE A 5 5.52 -19.50 -13.66
CA PHE A 5 6.23 -18.36 -14.24
C PHE A 5 5.30 -17.27 -14.82
N ASP A 6 3.99 -17.38 -14.62
CA ASP A 6 3.02 -16.33 -14.95
C ASP A 6 2.81 -15.38 -13.74
N GLN A 7 3.92 -15.11 -13.04
CA GLN A 7 4.00 -14.32 -11.81
C GLN A 7 4.16 -12.82 -12.08
N ASP A 8 3.96 -12.40 -13.34
CA ASP A 8 3.76 -11.00 -13.73
C ASP A 8 2.28 -10.60 -13.63
N ARG A 9 1.50 -11.25 -12.75
CA ARG A 9 0.25 -10.63 -12.32
C ARG A 9 0.64 -9.36 -11.56
N PRO A 10 0.28 -8.16 -12.06
CA PRO A 10 0.49 -6.94 -11.31
C PRO A 10 -0.13 -7.17 -9.94
N MET A 11 0.69 -7.07 -8.89
CA MET A 11 0.29 -7.32 -7.52
C MET A 11 -0.97 -6.49 -7.27
N THR A 12 -2.12 -7.15 -7.26
CA THR A 12 -3.39 -6.44 -7.42
C THR A 12 -3.53 -5.50 -6.22
N LEU A 13 -4.15 -4.34 -6.42
CA LEU A 13 -4.42 -3.40 -5.32
C LEU A 13 -5.12 -4.09 -4.13
N GLY A 14 -5.86 -5.17 -4.41
CA GLY A 14 -6.44 -6.08 -3.42
C GLY A 14 -5.42 -6.88 -2.61
N ALA A 15 -4.36 -7.40 -3.22
CA ALA A 15 -3.27 -8.10 -2.52
C ALA A 15 -2.51 -7.17 -1.56
N VAL A 16 -2.26 -5.91 -1.96
CA VAL A 16 -1.62 -4.90 -1.10
C VAL A 16 -2.52 -4.55 0.09
N LYS A 17 -3.83 -4.40 -0.13
CA LYS A 17 -4.81 -4.19 0.95
C LYS A 17 -4.88 -5.37 1.92
N LEU A 18 -4.88 -6.60 1.41
CA LEU A 18 -4.93 -7.81 2.22
C LEU A 18 -3.64 -7.95 3.05
N ALA A 19 -2.48 -7.74 2.45
CA ALA A 19 -1.19 -7.74 3.15
C ALA A 19 -1.15 -6.66 4.26
N THR A 20 -1.67 -5.46 3.98
CA THR A 20 -1.77 -4.39 4.97
C THR A 20 -2.71 -4.77 6.12
N ALA A 21 -3.82 -5.45 5.83
CA ALA A 21 -4.76 -5.92 6.85
C ALA A 21 -4.14 -7.00 7.76
N ILE A 22 -3.45 -7.99 7.18
CA ILE A 22 -2.71 -9.01 7.94
C ILE A 22 -1.64 -8.35 8.82
N LEU A 23 -0.88 -7.40 8.26
CA LEU A 23 0.14 -6.68 8.99
C LEU A 23 -0.46 -5.84 10.13
N GLY A 24 -1.65 -5.26 9.92
CA GLY A 24 -2.43 -4.60 10.95
C GLY A 24 -2.80 -5.52 12.12
N ILE A 25 -3.24 -6.75 11.83
CA ILE A 25 -3.51 -7.75 12.87
C ILE A 25 -2.23 -8.08 13.66
N GLY A 26 -1.11 -8.30 12.95
CA GLY A 26 0.19 -8.55 13.59
C GLY A 26 0.60 -7.41 14.52
N LEU A 27 0.46 -6.16 14.07
CA LEU A 27 0.75 -4.97 14.86
C LEU A 27 -0.12 -4.87 16.12
N VAL A 28 -1.40 -5.22 16.05
CA VAL A 28 -2.30 -5.23 17.21
C VAL A 28 -1.84 -6.27 18.23
N VAL A 29 -1.50 -7.48 17.78
CA VAL A 29 -0.97 -8.53 18.66
C VAL A 29 0.35 -8.10 19.29
N SER A 30 1.28 -7.52 18.52
CA SER A 30 2.53 -6.98 19.07
C SER A 30 2.29 -5.84 20.05
N GLY A 31 1.31 -4.96 19.80
CA GLY A 31 0.92 -3.89 20.71
C GLY A 31 0.42 -4.42 22.05
N LEU A 32 -0.40 -5.47 22.04
CA LEU A 32 -0.84 -6.16 23.26
C LEU A 32 0.35 -6.72 24.06
N LEU A 33 1.34 -7.32 23.38
CA LEU A 33 2.54 -7.84 24.05
C LEU A 33 3.39 -6.71 24.68
N VAL A 34 3.54 -5.58 23.97
CA VAL A 34 4.25 -4.40 24.52
C VAL A 34 3.54 -3.87 25.76
N LEU A 35 2.21 -3.78 25.73
CA LEU A 35 1.40 -3.35 26.87
C LEU A 35 1.57 -4.30 28.06
N LEU A 36 1.45 -5.61 27.83
CA LEU A 36 1.57 -6.62 28.88
C LEU A 36 2.97 -6.62 29.50
N SER A 37 4.02 -6.53 28.68
CA SER A 37 5.41 -6.46 29.14
C SER A 37 5.71 -5.18 29.94
N SER A 38 5.18 -4.04 29.50
CA SER A 38 5.33 -2.76 30.18
C SER A 38 4.60 -2.77 31.53
N LEU A 39 3.39 -3.34 31.56
CA LEU A 39 2.60 -3.50 32.77
C LEU A 39 3.28 -4.41 33.79
N LEU A 40 3.85 -5.54 33.35
CA LEU A 40 4.65 -6.42 34.22
C LEU A 40 5.86 -5.68 34.81
N THR A 41 6.56 -4.90 33.98
CA THR A 41 7.71 -4.10 34.42
C THR A 41 7.30 -3.03 35.45
N LEU A 42 6.09 -2.46 35.29
CA LEU A 42 5.53 -1.49 36.23
C LEU A 42 5.27 -2.13 37.59
N PHE A 43 4.66 -3.32 37.62
CA PHE A 43 4.40 -4.06 38.86
C PHE A 43 5.67 -4.55 39.56
N ASN A 44 6.75 -4.79 38.81
CA ASN A 44 8.06 -5.11 39.37
C ASN A 44 8.79 -3.91 39.99
N GLY A 45 8.12 -2.75 40.15
CA GLY A 45 8.67 -1.57 40.83
C GLY A 45 9.61 -0.72 40.00
N HIS A 46 9.65 -0.91 38.67
CA HIS A 46 10.53 -0.16 37.76
C HIS A 46 9.71 0.77 36.83
N PRO A 47 9.12 1.87 37.36
CA PRO A 47 8.19 2.71 36.60
C PRO A 47 8.84 3.44 35.42
N LEU A 48 10.07 3.94 35.59
CA LEU A 48 10.82 4.59 34.52
C LEU A 48 11.13 3.62 33.38
N MET A 49 11.54 2.39 33.71
CA MET A 49 11.83 1.38 32.69
C MET A 49 10.56 0.92 31.97
N ALA A 50 9.44 0.78 32.69
CA ALA A 50 8.13 0.49 32.11
C ALA A 50 7.68 1.58 31.12
N LEU A 51 7.83 2.86 31.51
CA LEU A 51 7.49 4.01 30.66
C LEU A 51 8.34 4.03 29.40
N THR A 52 9.66 3.89 29.52
CA THR A 52 10.56 3.89 28.36
C THR A 52 10.27 2.72 27.42
N LYS A 53 10.02 1.51 27.96
CA LYS A 53 9.61 0.35 27.14
C LYS A 53 8.30 0.60 26.41
N LEU A 54 7.32 1.20 27.07
CA LEU A 54 6.04 1.51 26.47
C LEU A 54 6.19 2.54 25.34
N VAL A 55 6.89 3.64 25.59
CA VAL A 55 7.10 4.71 24.61
C VAL A 55 7.86 4.18 23.39
N ILE A 56 8.96 3.45 23.60
CA ILE A 56 9.75 2.86 22.50
C ILE A 56 8.91 1.83 21.75
N GLY A 57 8.25 0.92 22.45
CA GLY A 57 7.45 -0.14 21.83
C GLY A 57 6.31 0.42 20.97
N VAL A 58 5.57 1.41 21.49
CA VAL A 58 4.50 2.08 20.73
C VAL A 58 5.07 2.87 19.56
N SER A 59 6.20 3.57 19.75
CA SER A 59 6.84 4.34 18.67
C SER A 59 7.30 3.46 17.51
N VAL A 60 7.90 2.30 17.80
CA VAL A 60 8.33 1.34 16.77
C VAL A 60 7.13 0.77 16.01
N LEU A 61 6.05 0.41 16.71
CA LEU A 61 4.83 -0.10 16.08
C LEU A 61 4.17 0.96 15.20
N ALA A 62 4.07 2.21 15.68
CA ALA A 62 3.53 3.32 14.92
C ALA A 62 4.38 3.64 13.69
N PHE A 63 5.71 3.64 13.84
CA PHE A 63 6.64 3.85 12.74
C PHE A 63 6.49 2.77 11.65
N LEU A 64 6.43 1.50 12.05
CA LEU A 64 6.23 0.39 11.12
C LEU A 64 4.89 0.50 10.39
N PHE A 65 3.81 0.83 11.12
CA PHE A 65 2.49 1.03 10.54
C PHE A 65 2.49 2.13 9.48
N ILE A 66 3.05 3.31 9.80
CA ILE A 66 3.13 4.44 8.87
C ILE A 66 3.96 4.08 7.65
N THR A 67 5.11 3.45 7.84
CA THR A 67 6.01 3.05 6.75
C THR A 67 5.33 2.11 5.77
N VAL A 68 4.68 1.05 6.27
CA VAL A 68 3.96 0.09 5.42
C VAL A 68 2.78 0.75 4.71
N ARG A 69 2.05 1.62 5.41
CA ARG A 69 0.92 2.34 4.82
C ARG A 69 1.36 3.25 3.69
N LEU A 70 2.40 4.05 3.91
CA LEU A 70 2.98 4.91 2.88
C LEU A 70 3.49 4.10 1.68
N LEU A 71 4.13 2.95 1.93
CA LEU A 71 4.58 2.07 0.86
C LEU A 71 3.41 1.56 0.02
N GLY A 72 2.30 1.18 0.66
CA GLY A 72 1.08 0.77 -0.03
C GLY A 72 0.45 1.90 -0.85
N GLU A 73 0.44 3.12 -0.33
CA GLU A 73 -0.05 4.31 -1.05
C GLU A 73 0.83 4.67 -2.26
N ILE A 74 2.16 4.58 -2.11
CA ILE A 74 3.13 4.81 -3.19
C ILE A 74 2.99 3.76 -4.29
N LEU A 75 2.88 2.47 -3.92
CA LEU A 75 2.66 1.39 -4.89
C LEU A 75 1.37 1.58 -5.70
N ALA A 76 0.30 1.99 -5.03
CA ALA A 76 -0.96 2.32 -5.69
C ALA A 76 -0.83 3.51 -6.65
N ALA A 77 -0.10 4.56 -6.24
CA ALA A 77 0.17 5.73 -7.07
C ALA A 77 1.03 5.36 -8.29
N LEU A 78 2.05 4.51 -8.11
CA LEU A 78 2.93 4.05 -9.18
C LEU A 78 2.14 3.25 -10.23
N HIS A 79 1.22 2.39 -9.80
CA HIS A 79 0.39 1.62 -10.72
C HIS A 79 -0.51 2.53 -11.56
N ARG A 80 -1.18 3.50 -10.92
CA ARG A 80 -1.99 4.51 -11.63
C ARG A 80 -1.17 5.37 -12.59
N LEU A 81 0.08 5.67 -12.24
CA LEU A 81 0.99 6.43 -13.09
C LEU A 81 1.40 5.61 -14.31
N ASN A 82 1.77 4.34 -14.11
CA ASN A 82 2.13 3.42 -15.18
C ASN A 82 0.97 3.27 -16.18
N ASP A 83 -0.26 3.06 -15.70
CA ASP A 83 -1.45 2.97 -16.57
C ASP A 83 -1.64 4.23 -17.43
N ARG A 84 -1.44 5.41 -16.84
CA ARG A 84 -1.53 6.70 -17.57
C ARG A 84 -0.43 6.85 -18.61
N ILE A 85 0.80 6.42 -18.31
CA ILE A 85 1.92 6.47 -19.26
C ILE A 85 1.66 5.52 -20.42
N VAL A 86 1.11 4.33 -20.17
CA VAL A 86 0.75 3.37 -21.22
C VAL A 86 -0.30 3.96 -22.17
N ILE A 87 -1.37 4.57 -21.63
CA ILE A 87 -2.40 5.23 -22.43
C ILE A 87 -1.81 6.38 -23.26
N LEU A 88 -1.01 7.25 -22.64
CA LEU A 88 -0.37 8.37 -23.34
C LEU A 88 0.59 7.89 -24.44
N GLY A 89 1.30 6.78 -24.21
CA GLY A 89 2.16 6.15 -25.19
C GLY A 89 1.39 5.59 -26.39
N ASP A 90 0.20 5.03 -26.17
CA ASP A 90 -0.67 4.54 -27.25
C ASP A 90 -1.26 5.70 -28.07
N ASP A 91 -1.69 6.79 -27.41
CA ASP A 91 -2.16 8.00 -28.09
C ASP A 91 -1.08 8.65 -28.96
N ILE A 92 0.19 8.68 -28.49
CA ILE A 92 1.33 9.19 -29.27
C ILE A 92 1.68 8.27 -30.44
N ARG A 93 1.56 6.94 -30.27
CA ARG A 93 1.85 5.97 -31.34
C ARG A 93 0.74 5.87 -32.38
N ASN A 94 -0.51 6.13 -32.00
CA ASN A 94 -1.69 6.02 -32.88
C ASN A 94 -2.50 7.34 -32.96
N PRO A 95 -1.92 8.45 -33.44
CA PRO A 95 -2.61 9.75 -33.50
C PRO A 95 -3.80 9.81 -34.48
N ARG A 96 -4.10 8.72 -35.21
CA ARG A 96 -4.99 8.73 -36.38
C ARG A 96 -6.47 8.48 -36.10
N ARG A 97 -6.91 8.34 -34.84
CA ARG A 97 -8.32 8.04 -34.50
C ARG A 97 -9.22 9.23 -34.18
N VAL A 98 -8.69 10.46 -34.15
CA VAL A 98 -9.47 11.65 -33.72
C VAL A 98 -10.08 12.45 -34.87
N THR A 99 -9.85 12.09 -36.14
CA THR A 99 -10.45 12.81 -37.29
C THR A 99 -11.51 11.96 -37.99
N ALA A 100 -12.66 11.82 -37.36
CA ALA A 100 -13.92 11.63 -38.06
C ALA A 100 -14.88 12.69 -37.53
N ALA A 101 -14.66 13.95 -37.93
CA ALA A 101 -15.71 14.95 -37.87
C ALA A 101 -16.88 14.44 -38.76
N PRO A 102 -18.14 14.48 -38.29
CA PRO A 102 -19.27 14.11 -39.12
C PRO A 102 -19.26 15.02 -40.35
N ALA A 103 -19.17 14.42 -41.53
CA ALA A 103 -19.35 15.15 -42.77
C ALA A 103 -20.81 15.62 -42.80
N ASP A 104 -21.02 16.91 -42.59
CA ASP A 104 -22.19 17.60 -43.12
C ASP A 104 -22.17 17.46 -44.64
N THR A 105 -22.72 16.35 -45.15
CA THR A 105 -23.23 16.33 -46.52
C THR A 105 -24.59 17.01 -46.49
N ALA A 106 -24.53 18.34 -46.54
CA ALA A 106 -25.49 19.12 -47.31
C ALA A 106 -25.48 18.58 -48.76
N GLY A 107 -26.66 18.28 -49.29
CA GLY A 107 -26.85 17.78 -50.64
C GLY A 107 -28.33 17.70 -50.96
N ASP A 108 -28.82 18.83 -51.46
CA ASP A 108 -30.08 18.99 -52.21
C ASP A 108 -30.21 17.98 -53.37
#